data_AF-A0A2U9IUC7-F1
#
_entry.id   AF-A0A2U9IUC7-F1
#
_cell.length_a   1.000
_cell.length_b   1.000
_cell.length_c   1.000
_cell.angle_alpha   90.00
_cell.angle_beta   90.00
_cell.angle_gamma   90.00
#
_symmetry.space_group_name_H-M   'P 1'
#
loop_
_entity.id
_entity.type
_entity.pdbx_description
1 polymer ?
#
loop_
_entity_poly.entity_id
_entity_poly.type
_entity_poly.pdbx_seq_one_letter_code
_entity_poly.pdbx_strand_id
1 'polypeptide(L)'
;MLVHTAILDVKYREVDPKIWLIYSPLSIFLYFNLDSLNLFIYLYSFFAVLAVFLGFYVVSFMGGADLFAILILSLANAKVSPLFFGHFSELGMEPLIVVLYSSVLIVLAGITNFFSNFKYTKGMPLTTRLTISFTAKRMRVDQFLKSKFLFPLTEIDDEGKESLRLGFSVEEDDSVWREKYSKLVTEGKLEPSKIIWVAWGVPVLAFILLGYLISLVVGLPIS
;
A
#
# COMPACT_ATOMS: atom_id res chain seq x y z
N MET A 1 6.88 -15.21 4.60
CA MET A 1 5.75 -14.29 4.84
C MET A 1 5.59 -13.31 3.68
N LEU A 2 6.53 -12.38 3.46
CA LEU A 2 6.37 -11.26 2.49
C LEU A 2 6.00 -11.69 1.06
N VAL A 3 6.60 -12.77 0.54
CA VAL A 3 6.23 -13.31 -0.79
C VAL A 3 4.76 -13.73 -0.85
N HIS A 4 4.29 -14.46 0.14
CA HIS A 4 2.91 -14.94 0.20
C HIS A 4 1.93 -13.76 0.32
N THR A 5 2.18 -12.82 1.23
CA THR A 5 1.31 -11.66 1.45
C THR A 5 1.33 -10.69 0.26
N ALA A 6 2.47 -10.52 -0.42
CA ALA A 6 2.56 -9.74 -1.65
C ALA A 6 1.73 -10.33 -2.80
N ILE A 7 1.72 -11.66 -2.97
CA ILE A 7 0.89 -12.32 -3.97
C ILE A 7 -0.60 -12.09 -3.68
N LEU A 8 -1.00 -12.21 -2.41
CA LEU A 8 -2.38 -11.96 -2.00
C LEU A 8 -2.79 -10.51 -2.22
N ASP A 9 -1.94 -9.56 -1.85
CA ASP A 9 -2.19 -8.13 -2.06
C ASP A 9 -2.32 -7.77 -3.55
N VAL A 10 -1.43 -8.29 -4.41
CA VAL A 10 -1.52 -8.03 -5.86
C VAL A 10 -2.78 -8.65 -6.47
N LYS A 11 -3.17 -9.85 -6.04
CA LYS A 11 -4.25 -10.62 -6.68
C LYS A 11 -5.63 -10.28 -6.11
N TYR A 12 -5.71 -10.09 -4.80
CA TYR A 12 -6.96 -9.96 -4.06
C TYR A 12 -7.10 -8.61 -3.35
N ARG A 13 -6.06 -7.78 -3.30
CA ARG A 13 -6.06 -6.43 -2.67
C ARG A 13 -6.38 -6.42 -1.17
N GLU A 14 -6.51 -7.59 -0.57
CA GLU A 14 -6.77 -7.78 0.83
C GLU A 14 -5.98 -8.99 1.33
N VAL A 15 -5.59 -8.94 2.59
CA VAL A 15 -4.92 -10.03 3.28
C VAL A 15 -5.72 -10.36 4.54
N ASP A 16 -6.25 -11.58 4.61
CA ASP A 16 -7.03 -12.06 5.75
C ASP A 16 -6.19 -11.91 7.04
N PRO A 17 -6.71 -11.22 8.08
CA PRO A 17 -6.01 -11.06 9.35
C PRO A 17 -5.52 -12.36 10.00
N LYS A 18 -6.18 -13.50 9.72
CA LYS A 18 -5.77 -14.83 10.22
C LYS A 18 -4.36 -15.22 9.80
N ILE A 19 -3.88 -14.71 8.66
CA ILE A 19 -2.53 -14.99 8.17
C ILE A 19 -1.48 -14.46 9.15
N TRP A 20 -1.74 -13.30 9.76
CA TRP A 20 -0.85 -12.69 10.74
C TRP A 20 -0.79 -13.50 12.04
N LEU A 21 -1.90 -14.13 12.45
CA LEU A 21 -1.93 -15.03 13.62
C LEU A 21 -1.06 -16.28 13.43
N ILE A 22 -0.80 -16.68 12.18
CA ILE A 22 0.10 -17.81 11.87
C ILE A 22 1.55 -17.35 11.83
N TYR A 23 1.86 -16.25 11.14
CA TYR A 23 3.24 -15.80 10.96
C TYR A 23 3.86 -15.16 12.20
N SER A 24 3.07 -14.52 13.06
CA SER A 24 3.56 -13.91 14.30
C SER A 24 4.24 -14.93 15.23
N PRO A 25 3.59 -16.04 15.65
CA PRO A 25 4.22 -17.04 16.50
C PRO A 25 5.35 -17.79 15.77
N LEU A 26 5.24 -18.04 14.47
CA LEU A 26 6.32 -18.67 13.70
C LEU A 26 7.59 -17.83 13.68
N SER A 27 7.47 -16.50 13.60
CA SER A 27 8.63 -15.60 13.58
C SER A 27 9.39 -15.62 14.92
N ILE A 28 8.64 -15.72 16.03
CA ILE A 28 9.22 -15.88 17.37
C ILE A 28 9.83 -17.27 17.54
N PHE A 29 9.10 -18.32 17.11
CA PHE A 29 9.52 -19.71 17.26
C PHE A 29 10.75 -20.04 16.42
N LEU A 30 10.88 -19.51 15.20
CA LEU A 30 12.07 -19.77 14.36
C LEU A 30 13.36 -19.15 14.92
N TYR A 31 13.24 -18.26 15.91
CA TYR A 31 14.36 -17.62 16.60
C TYR A 31 14.90 -18.43 17.81
N PHE A 32 14.81 -19.77 17.77
CA PHE A 32 15.23 -20.65 18.87
C PHE A 32 16.74 -20.70 19.18
N ASN A 33 17.58 -19.97 18.43
CA ASN A 33 18.99 -19.85 18.76
C ASN A 33 19.23 -18.64 19.68
N LEU A 34 18.60 -18.69 20.87
CA LEU A 34 18.58 -17.62 21.87
C LEU A 34 19.98 -17.15 22.28
N ASP A 35 20.98 -18.04 22.22
CA ASP A 35 22.37 -17.74 22.61
C ASP A 35 23.05 -16.72 21.70
N SER A 36 22.56 -16.56 20.47
CA SER A 36 23.04 -15.56 19.49
C SER A 36 22.14 -14.34 19.36
N LEU A 37 21.02 -14.32 20.11
CA LEU A 37 19.98 -13.31 20.01
C LEU A 37 20.33 -12.11 20.90
N ASN A 38 20.68 -10.98 20.28
CA ASN A 38 20.80 -9.72 21.00
C ASN A 38 19.40 -9.15 21.26
N LEU A 39 18.79 -9.57 22.37
CA LEU A 39 17.42 -9.20 22.76
C LEU A 39 17.20 -7.68 22.76
N PHE A 40 18.22 -6.91 23.16
CA PHE A 40 18.14 -5.45 23.19
C PHE A 40 17.90 -4.85 21.79
N ILE A 41 18.63 -5.32 20.78
CA ILE A 41 18.45 -4.85 19.39
C ILE A 41 17.06 -5.18 18.86
N TYR A 42 16.54 -6.37 19.16
CA TYR A 42 15.20 -6.79 18.72
C TYR A 42 14.10 -5.96 19.39
N LEU A 43 14.18 -5.76 20.71
CA LEU A 43 13.23 -4.91 21.43
C LEU A 43 13.31 -3.46 20.95
N TYR A 44 14.52 -2.93 20.77
CA TYR A 44 14.73 -1.60 20.20
C TYR A 44 14.07 -1.46 18.84
N SER A 45 14.34 -2.38 17.91
CA SER A 45 13.75 -2.36 16.56
C SER A 45 12.22 -2.42 16.62
N PHE A 46 11.68 -3.34 17.43
CA PHE A 46 10.24 -3.50 17.60
C PHE A 46 9.58 -2.23 18.14
N PHE A 47 10.10 -1.65 19.21
CA PHE A 47 9.53 -0.45 19.82
C PHE A 47 9.72 0.81 18.96
N ALA A 48 10.85 0.92 18.25
CA ALA A 48 11.07 2.02 17.30
C ALA A 48 10.05 1.98 16.16
N VAL A 49 9.83 0.81 15.57
CA VAL A 49 8.79 0.59 14.56
C VAL A 49 7.42 0.87 15.16
N LEU A 50 7.09 0.28 16.31
CA LEU A 50 5.80 0.46 16.95
C LEU A 50 5.50 1.94 17.21
N ALA A 51 6.47 2.72 17.69
CA ALA A 51 6.29 4.15 17.95
C ALA A 51 6.00 4.95 16.67
N VAL A 52 6.77 4.72 15.60
CA VAL A 52 6.58 5.39 14.30
C VAL A 52 5.21 5.04 13.71
N PHE A 53 4.87 3.76 13.73
CA PHE A 53 3.68 3.26 13.05
C PHE A 53 2.39 3.41 13.84
N LEU A 54 2.44 3.46 15.17
CA LEU A 54 1.32 3.92 15.98
C LEU A 54 0.95 5.37 15.62
N GLY A 55 1.96 6.21 15.37
CA GLY A 55 1.75 7.57 14.85
C GLY A 55 1.02 7.59 13.51
N PHE A 56 1.45 6.76 12.55
CA PHE A 56 0.78 6.66 11.24
C PHE A 56 -0.63 6.07 11.33
N TYR A 57 -0.86 5.12 12.23
CA TYR A 57 -2.18 4.53 12.47
C TYR A 57 -3.16 5.56 13.04
N VAL A 58 -2.75 6.35 14.03
CA VAL A 58 -3.60 7.40 14.64
C VAL A 58 -4.03 8.45 13.61
N VAL A 59 -3.16 8.76 12.64
CA VAL A 59 -3.46 9.73 11.58
C VAL A 59 -4.11 9.06 10.35
N SER A 60 -4.47 7.77 10.44
CA SER A 60 -5.15 6.99 9.38
C SER A 60 -4.39 6.94 8.05
N PHE A 61 -3.06 7.07 8.08
CA PHE A 61 -2.21 7.04 6.88
C PHE A 61 -1.88 5.63 6.39
N MET A 62 -2.18 4.58 7.17
CA MET A 62 -1.75 3.22 6.87
C MET A 62 -2.80 2.18 7.23
N GLY A 63 -2.94 1.15 6.38
CA GLY A 63 -3.80 0.01 6.64
C GLY A 63 -3.25 -0.91 7.74
N GLY A 64 -4.15 -1.65 8.39
CA GLY A 64 -3.76 -2.60 9.44
C GLY A 64 -2.85 -3.73 8.93
N ALA A 65 -3.05 -4.19 7.69
CA ALA A 65 -2.23 -5.25 7.09
C ALA A 65 -0.75 -4.84 6.96
N ASP A 66 -0.49 -3.60 6.55
CA ASP A 66 0.87 -3.06 6.41
C ASP A 66 1.56 -2.97 7.78
N LEU A 67 0.80 -2.58 8.82
CA LEU A 67 1.29 -2.53 10.20
C LEU A 67 1.76 -3.89 10.67
N PHE A 68 0.90 -4.91 10.51
CA PHE A 68 1.25 -6.27 10.92
C PHE A 68 2.45 -6.80 10.15
N ALA A 69 2.56 -6.53 8.85
CA ALA A 69 3.69 -6.95 8.05
C ALA A 69 5.02 -6.40 8.60
N ILE A 70 5.07 -5.10 8.93
CA ILE A 70 6.28 -4.43 9.39
C ILE A 70 6.62 -4.82 10.83
N LEU A 71 5.62 -4.98 11.71
CA LEU A 71 5.84 -5.46 13.08
C LEU A 71 6.35 -6.91 13.11
N ILE A 72 5.81 -7.79 12.26
CA ILE A 72 6.32 -9.17 12.19
C ILE A 72 7.72 -9.16 11.57
N LEU A 73 7.98 -8.29 10.59
CA LEU A 73 9.32 -8.12 10.03
C LEU A 73 10.34 -7.63 11.07
N SER A 74 9.96 -6.73 11.97
CA SER A 74 10.85 -6.28 13.05
C SER A 74 11.17 -7.36 14.06
N LEU A 75 10.23 -8.28 14.32
CA LEU A 75 10.48 -9.46 15.15
C LEU A 75 11.32 -10.53 14.43
N ALA A 76 11.10 -10.73 13.13
CA ALA A 76 11.78 -11.75 12.35
C ALA A 76 13.21 -11.35 11.94
N ASN A 77 13.39 -10.09 11.54
CA ASN A 77 14.61 -9.59 10.89
C ASN A 77 14.95 -8.18 11.38
N ALA A 78 15.08 -8.00 12.71
CA ALA A 78 15.54 -6.73 13.29
C ALA A 78 16.92 -6.33 12.75
N LYS A 79 17.81 -7.33 12.61
CA LYS A 79 19.19 -7.16 12.17
C LYS A 79 19.44 -7.97 10.90
N VAL A 80 20.05 -7.33 9.90
CA VAL A 80 20.56 -8.00 8.69
C VAL A 80 21.94 -7.44 8.34
N SER A 81 22.79 -8.26 7.73
CA SER A 81 24.09 -7.86 7.15
C SER A 81 23.98 -7.78 5.63
N PRO A 82 23.62 -6.61 5.08
CA PRO A 82 23.51 -6.42 3.64
C PRO A 82 24.88 -6.42 2.95
N LEU A 83 24.89 -6.61 1.61
CA LEU A 83 26.14 -6.64 0.83
C LEU A 83 26.87 -5.29 0.82
N PHE A 84 26.12 -4.19 0.87
CA PHE A 84 26.63 -2.82 0.93
C PHE A 84 26.01 -2.07 2.12
N PHE A 85 26.68 -1.02 2.60
CA PHE A 85 26.21 -0.06 3.62
C PHE A 85 25.42 -0.65 4.82
N GLY A 86 25.96 -1.66 5.49
CA GLY A 86 25.25 -2.40 6.54
C GLY A 86 25.12 -1.75 7.91
N HIS A 87 25.72 -0.57 8.14
CA HIS A 87 25.82 0.02 9.48
C HIS A 87 24.47 0.10 10.22
N PHE A 88 23.45 0.71 9.60
CA PHE A 88 22.15 0.89 10.23
C PHE A 88 21.32 -0.40 10.33
N SER A 89 21.39 -1.27 9.33
CA SER A 89 20.78 -2.60 9.37
C SER A 89 21.35 -3.45 10.51
N GLU A 90 22.65 -3.32 10.77
CA GLU A 90 23.32 -4.03 11.86
C GLU A 90 22.97 -3.49 13.26
N LEU A 91 22.55 -2.22 13.34
CA LEU A 91 22.07 -1.55 14.56
C LEU A 91 20.59 -1.84 14.89
N GLY A 92 19.88 -2.62 14.07
CA GLY A 92 18.48 -2.95 14.31
C GLY A 92 17.47 -2.09 13.56
N MET A 93 17.91 -1.23 12.63
CA MET A 93 17.02 -0.31 11.90
C MET A 93 16.44 -0.92 10.62
N GLU A 94 16.67 -2.22 10.37
CA GLU A 94 16.29 -2.87 9.11
C GLU A 94 14.81 -2.65 8.72
N PRO A 95 13.81 -2.83 9.60
CA PRO A 95 12.41 -2.62 9.20
C PRO A 95 12.10 -1.19 8.76
N LEU A 96 12.77 -0.19 9.35
CA LEU A 96 12.62 1.21 8.95
C LEU A 96 13.28 1.48 7.59
N ILE A 97 14.41 0.83 7.31
CA ILE A 97 15.08 0.90 6.00
C ILE A 97 14.17 0.28 4.92
N VAL A 98 13.53 -0.85 5.22
CA VAL A 98 12.56 -1.50 4.32
C VAL A 98 11.40 -0.55 4.01
N VAL A 99 10.84 0.09 5.03
CA VAL A 99 9.77 1.08 4.88
C VAL A 99 10.20 2.26 4.02
N LEU A 100 11.42 2.76 4.23
CA LEU A 100 11.98 3.85 3.43
C LEU A 100 12.04 3.45 1.95
N TYR A 101 12.62 2.29 1.63
CA TYR A 101 12.69 1.80 0.26
C TYR A 101 11.31 1.57 -0.35
N SER A 102 10.40 0.98 0.40
CA SER A 102 9.01 0.78 -0.02
C SER A 102 8.34 2.10 -0.38
N SER A 103 8.53 3.12 0.47
CA SER A 103 7.98 4.46 0.26
C SER A 103 8.56 5.12 -0.99
N VAL A 104 9.87 5.01 -1.22
CA VAL A 104 10.52 5.49 -2.45
C VAL A 104 9.93 4.81 -3.68
N LEU A 105 9.76 3.48 -3.65
CA LEU A 105 9.17 2.75 -4.78
C LEU A 105 7.72 3.15 -5.05
N ILE A 106 6.91 3.33 -4.00
CA ILE A 106 5.52 3.81 -4.11
C ILE A 106 5.49 5.22 -4.73
N VAL A 107 6.38 6.11 -4.29
CA VAL A 107 6.49 7.48 -4.85
C VAL A 107 6.90 7.43 -6.31
N LEU A 108 7.88 6.60 -6.69
CA LEU A 108 8.28 6.41 -8.09
C LEU A 108 7.11 5.87 -8.93
N ALA A 109 6.34 4.93 -8.39
CA ALA A 109 5.15 4.41 -9.04
C ALA A 109 4.10 5.53 -9.21
N GLY A 110 3.88 6.37 -8.20
CA GLY A 110 3.07 7.60 -8.28
C GLY A 110 3.54 8.59 -9.35
N ILE A 111 4.85 8.79 -9.49
CA ILE A 111 5.45 9.66 -10.51
C ILE A 111 5.21 9.09 -11.92
N THR A 112 5.35 7.78 -12.10
CA THR A 112 5.05 7.16 -13.41
C THR A 112 3.58 7.31 -13.78
N ASN A 113 2.68 7.14 -12.80
CA ASN A 113 1.25 7.39 -12.96
C ASN A 113 0.96 8.86 -13.28
N PHE A 114 1.65 9.79 -12.61
CA PHE A 114 1.56 11.23 -12.85
C PHE A 114 1.80 11.57 -14.31
N PHE A 115 2.92 11.14 -14.90
CA PHE A 115 3.23 11.45 -16.30
C PHE A 115 2.21 10.85 -17.28
N SER A 116 1.67 9.67 -16.99
CA SER A 116 0.64 9.02 -17.82
C SER A 116 -0.68 9.81 -17.81
N ASN A 117 -1.08 10.32 -16.64
CA ASN A 117 -2.39 10.94 -16.43
C ASN A 117 -2.42 12.46 -16.62
N PHE A 118 -1.29 13.16 -16.46
CA PHE A 118 -1.23 14.62 -16.43
C PHE A 118 -1.75 15.31 -17.70
N LYS A 119 -1.72 14.61 -18.85
CA LYS A 119 -2.29 15.07 -20.12
C LYS A 119 -3.82 15.08 -20.14
N TYR A 120 -4.46 14.26 -19.31
CA TYR A 120 -5.91 14.07 -19.25
C TYR A 120 -6.60 14.86 -18.15
N THR A 121 -5.84 15.60 -17.34
CA THR A 121 -6.34 16.43 -16.23
C THR A 121 -6.35 17.92 -16.58
N LYS A 122 -6.34 18.26 -17.88
CA LYS A 122 -6.45 19.65 -18.36
C LYS A 122 -7.83 20.23 -18.00
N GLY A 123 -7.85 21.48 -17.52
CA GLY A 123 -9.08 22.17 -17.11
C GLY A 123 -9.44 22.02 -15.63
N MET A 124 -8.74 21.16 -14.87
CA MET A 124 -8.91 21.04 -13.43
C MET A 124 -8.07 22.10 -12.68
N PRO A 125 -8.48 22.52 -11.46
CA PRO A 125 -7.64 23.31 -10.56
C PRO A 125 -6.28 22.65 -10.32
N LEU A 126 -5.23 23.43 -10.09
CA LEU A 126 -3.87 22.91 -9.98
C LEU A 126 -3.73 21.81 -8.90
N THR A 127 -4.33 22.01 -7.73
CA THR A 127 -4.30 21.03 -6.62
C THR A 127 -4.95 19.71 -7.02
N THR A 128 -6.19 19.78 -7.50
CA THR A 128 -6.94 18.63 -8.04
C THR A 128 -6.16 17.92 -9.14
N ARG A 129 -5.57 18.69 -10.05
CA ARG A 129 -4.80 18.19 -11.18
C ARG A 129 -3.60 17.38 -10.73
N LEU A 130 -2.83 17.89 -9.76
CA LEU A 130 -1.65 17.20 -9.23
C LEU A 130 -2.06 15.92 -8.50
N THR A 131 -3.05 16.00 -7.60
CA THR A 131 -3.52 14.84 -6.83
C THR A 131 -4.03 13.73 -7.74
N ILE A 132 -4.99 14.01 -8.62
CA ILE A 132 -5.57 13.00 -9.52
C ILE A 132 -4.52 12.40 -10.44
N SER A 133 -3.58 13.20 -10.96
CA SER A 133 -2.54 12.66 -11.83
C SER A 133 -1.69 11.61 -11.11
N PHE A 134 -1.39 11.85 -9.82
CA PHE A 134 -0.57 10.96 -9.00
C PHE A 134 -1.35 9.74 -8.47
N THR A 135 -2.57 9.93 -7.95
CA THR A 135 -3.31 8.90 -7.19
C THR A 135 -4.38 8.15 -7.97
N ALA A 136 -4.82 8.66 -9.12
CA ALA A 136 -5.94 8.08 -9.86
C ALA A 136 -5.48 7.26 -11.08
N LYS A 137 -6.35 6.38 -11.55
CA LYS A 137 -6.24 5.69 -12.83
C LYS A 137 -7.50 5.93 -13.65
N ARG A 138 -7.35 6.08 -14.96
CA ARG A 138 -8.49 6.12 -15.89
C ARG A 138 -8.92 4.69 -16.22
N MET A 139 -10.22 4.41 -16.13
CA MET A 139 -10.79 3.15 -16.62
C MET A 139 -12.19 3.36 -17.18
N ARG A 140 -12.63 2.42 -18.02
CA ARG A 140 -14.01 2.45 -18.52
C ARG A 140 -14.99 1.87 -17.51
N VAL A 141 -16.24 2.31 -17.55
CA VAL A 141 -17.30 1.80 -16.66
C VAL A 141 -17.50 0.29 -16.81
N ASP A 142 -17.49 -0.25 -18.02
CA ASP A 142 -17.59 -1.70 -18.27
C ASP A 142 -16.46 -2.51 -17.60
N GLN A 143 -15.26 -1.94 -17.54
CA GLN A 143 -14.10 -2.53 -16.86
C GLN A 143 -14.23 -2.38 -15.34
N PHE A 144 -14.73 -1.24 -14.86
CA PHE A 144 -14.95 -0.98 -13.45
C PHE A 144 -15.94 -1.98 -12.85
N LEU A 145 -17.07 -2.23 -13.52
CA LEU A 145 -18.09 -3.19 -13.07
C LEU A 145 -17.56 -4.63 -12.93
N LYS A 146 -16.53 -4.99 -13.71
CA LYS A 146 -15.87 -6.31 -13.66
C LYS A 146 -14.71 -6.36 -12.65
N SER A 147 -14.30 -5.22 -12.13
CA SER A 147 -13.16 -5.10 -11.21
C SER A 147 -13.61 -5.20 -9.76
N LYS A 148 -12.68 -5.64 -8.90
CA LYS A 148 -12.85 -5.63 -7.45
C LYS A 148 -11.80 -4.72 -6.82
N PHE A 149 -12.12 -4.17 -5.66
CA PHE A 149 -11.29 -3.33 -4.81
C PHE A 149 -10.79 -2.05 -5.50
N LEU A 150 -11.65 -1.45 -6.33
CA LEU A 150 -11.43 -0.14 -6.92
C LEU A 150 -12.54 0.79 -6.49
N PHE A 151 -12.16 2.01 -6.12
CA PHE A 151 -13.09 3.04 -5.65
C PHE A 151 -13.17 4.15 -6.70
N PRO A 152 -14.36 4.54 -7.15
CA PRO A 152 -14.51 5.60 -8.12
C PRO A 152 -14.12 6.94 -7.50
N LEU A 153 -13.39 7.77 -8.24
CA LEU A 153 -13.08 9.16 -7.89
C LEU A 153 -13.94 10.14 -8.68
N THR A 154 -14.37 9.76 -9.88
CA THR A 154 -15.53 10.37 -10.52
C THR A 154 -16.76 9.82 -9.81
N GLU A 155 -17.54 10.64 -9.14
CA GLU A 155 -18.84 10.25 -8.61
C GLU A 155 -19.93 10.67 -9.59
N ILE A 156 -20.91 9.79 -9.76
CA ILE A 156 -22.09 10.05 -10.59
C ILE A 156 -23.30 9.89 -9.69
N ASP A 157 -24.12 10.93 -9.61
CA ASP A 157 -25.36 10.88 -8.84
C ASP A 157 -26.47 10.12 -9.58
N ASP A 158 -27.62 9.97 -8.92
CA ASP A 158 -28.76 9.23 -9.48
C ASP A 158 -29.40 9.93 -10.69
N GLU A 159 -29.07 11.20 -10.93
CA GLU A 159 -29.50 12.00 -12.08
C GLU A 159 -28.47 11.96 -13.23
N GLY A 160 -27.31 11.32 -13.02
CA GLY A 160 -26.23 11.22 -14.01
C GLY A 160 -25.25 12.40 -14.00
N LYS A 161 -25.35 13.31 -13.02
CA LYS A 161 -24.42 14.44 -12.87
C LYS A 161 -23.11 13.97 -12.27
N GLU A 162 -22.03 14.48 -12.83
CA GLU A 162 -20.66 14.14 -12.43
C GLU A 162 -20.11 15.11 -11.39
N SER A 163 -19.46 14.55 -10.37
CA SER A 163 -18.57 15.25 -9.45
C SER A 163 -17.24 14.51 -9.34
N LEU A 164 -16.21 15.21 -8.86
CA LEU A 164 -14.87 14.64 -8.70
C LEU A 164 -14.47 14.76 -7.24
N ARG A 165 -14.14 13.62 -6.62
CA ARG A 165 -13.51 13.54 -5.30
C ARG A 165 -12.03 13.21 -5.42
N LEU A 166 -11.26 13.57 -4.39
CA LEU A 166 -9.79 13.41 -4.36
C LEU A 166 -9.31 12.18 -3.59
N GLY A 167 -10.22 11.49 -2.89
CA GLY A 167 -9.93 10.33 -2.07
C GLY A 167 -11.20 9.53 -1.80
N PHE A 168 -11.06 8.46 -1.02
CA PHE A 168 -12.14 7.59 -0.57
C PHE A 168 -11.84 7.21 0.90
N SER A 169 -12.87 6.83 1.65
CA SER A 169 -12.68 6.27 2.99
C SER A 169 -12.35 4.78 2.89
N VAL A 170 -11.44 4.29 3.75
CA VAL A 170 -11.09 2.87 3.85
C VAL A 170 -12.28 2.01 4.29
N GLU A 171 -13.29 2.63 4.91
CA GLU A 171 -14.54 1.97 5.31
C GLU A 171 -15.56 1.85 4.17
N GLU A 172 -15.29 2.43 3.00
CA GLU A 172 -16.19 2.28 1.85
C GLU A 172 -16.20 0.84 1.33
N ASP A 173 -17.39 0.35 0.98
CA ASP A 173 -17.57 -0.95 0.35
C ASP A 173 -17.58 -0.79 -1.18
N ASP A 174 -16.65 -1.49 -1.85
CA ASP A 174 -16.52 -1.46 -3.30
C ASP A 174 -17.74 -2.05 -4.03
N SER A 175 -18.51 -2.91 -3.36
CA SER A 175 -19.70 -3.56 -3.89
C SER A 175 -20.86 -2.58 -4.05
N VAL A 176 -21.01 -1.65 -3.11
CA VAL A 176 -22.02 -0.58 -3.16
C VAL A 176 -21.79 0.31 -4.39
N TRP A 177 -20.53 0.66 -4.66
CA TRP A 177 -20.19 1.43 -5.85
C TRP A 177 -20.44 0.68 -7.15
N ARG A 178 -20.11 -0.62 -7.21
CA ARG A 178 -20.43 -1.44 -8.38
C ARG A 178 -21.94 -1.54 -8.62
N GLU A 179 -22.72 -1.74 -7.55
CA GLU A 179 -24.18 -1.84 -7.65
C GLU A 179 -24.78 -0.52 -8.15
N LYS A 180 -24.34 0.61 -7.58
CA LYS A 180 -24.77 1.94 -8.02
C LYS A 180 -24.47 2.17 -9.50
N TYR A 181 -23.24 1.91 -9.93
CA TYR A 181 -22.84 2.09 -11.32
C TYR A 181 -23.57 1.12 -12.27
N SER A 182 -23.83 -0.12 -11.83
CA SER A 182 -24.60 -1.10 -12.60
C SER A 182 -26.04 -0.62 -12.82
N LYS A 183 -26.66 -0.05 -11.78
CA LYS A 183 -27.99 0.54 -11.86
C LYS A 183 -28.02 1.72 -12.84
N LEU A 184 -27.08 2.66 -12.74
CA LEU A 184 -26.98 3.80 -13.65
C LEU A 184 -26.81 3.39 -15.11
N VAL A 185 -26.04 2.34 -15.39
CA VAL A 185 -25.89 1.77 -16.73
C VAL A 185 -27.19 1.15 -17.22
N THR A 186 -27.86 0.37 -16.36
CA THR A 186 -29.12 -0.31 -16.71
C THR A 186 -30.26 0.69 -16.98
N GLU A 187 -30.27 1.81 -16.26
CA GLU A 187 -31.23 2.91 -16.44
C GLU A 187 -30.89 3.82 -17.63
N GLY A 188 -29.79 3.58 -18.35
CA GLY A 188 -29.35 4.39 -19.49
C GLY A 188 -28.80 5.77 -19.12
N LYS A 189 -28.54 6.01 -17.83
CA LYS A 189 -27.97 7.27 -17.30
C LYS A 189 -26.44 7.31 -17.40
N LEU A 190 -25.81 6.16 -17.64
CA LEU A 190 -24.36 6.03 -17.75
C LEU A 190 -23.98 5.11 -18.91
N GLU A 191 -23.16 5.61 -19.83
CA GLU A 191 -22.63 4.78 -20.92
C GLU A 191 -21.54 3.82 -20.40
N PRO A 192 -21.58 2.51 -20.75
CA PRO A 192 -20.55 1.54 -20.36
C PRO A 192 -19.14 1.89 -20.87
N SER A 193 -19.04 2.57 -22.01
CA SER A 193 -17.78 2.98 -22.65
C SER A 193 -17.15 4.23 -21.99
N LYS A 194 -17.91 4.95 -21.15
CA LYS A 194 -17.46 6.19 -20.52
C LYS A 194 -16.22 5.94 -19.67
N ILE A 195 -15.28 6.86 -19.72
CA ILE A 195 -14.06 6.81 -18.92
C ILE A 195 -14.29 7.56 -17.61
N ILE A 196 -14.04 6.89 -16.50
CA ILE A 196 -14.08 7.44 -15.15
C ILE A 196 -12.69 7.41 -14.51
N TRP A 197 -12.48 8.26 -13.52
CA TRP A 197 -11.33 8.17 -12.64
C TRP A 197 -11.64 7.22 -11.49
N VAL A 198 -10.70 6.34 -11.17
CA VAL A 198 -10.75 5.45 -10.02
C VAL A 198 -9.47 5.60 -9.20
N ALA A 199 -9.54 5.38 -7.89
CA ALA A 199 -8.38 5.34 -7.04
C ALA A 199 -7.47 4.20 -7.48
N TRP A 200 -6.18 4.49 -7.66
CA TRP A 200 -5.23 3.43 -7.95
C TRP A 200 -4.90 2.68 -6.65
N GLY A 201 -5.37 1.42 -6.57
CA GLY A 201 -4.97 0.51 -5.50
C GLY A 201 -3.48 0.18 -5.59
N VAL A 202 -2.66 0.80 -4.75
CA VAL A 202 -1.23 0.53 -4.63
C VAL A 202 -1.04 -0.78 -3.86
N PRO A 203 -0.39 -1.82 -4.42
CA PRO A 203 -0.12 -3.06 -3.68
C PRO A 203 1.06 -2.84 -2.72
N VAL A 204 0.79 -2.26 -1.55
CA VAL A 204 1.81 -1.85 -0.57
C VAL A 204 2.68 -3.02 -0.13
N LEU A 205 2.11 -4.22 0.05
CA LEU A 205 2.87 -5.39 0.49
C LEU A 205 3.84 -5.91 -0.57
N ALA A 206 3.52 -5.71 -1.86
CA ALA A 206 4.47 -5.98 -2.94
C ALA A 206 5.65 -5.00 -2.92
N PHE A 207 5.39 -3.72 -2.62
CA PHE A 207 6.46 -2.74 -2.43
C PHE A 207 7.30 -3.02 -1.18
N ILE A 208 6.69 -3.49 -0.08
CA ILE A 208 7.42 -3.95 1.11
C ILE A 208 8.35 -5.12 0.79
N LEU A 209 7.88 -6.10 0.01
CA LEU A 209 8.74 -7.18 -0.45
C LEU A 209 9.92 -6.67 -1.29
N LEU A 210 9.67 -5.79 -2.26
CA LEU A 210 10.73 -5.22 -3.10
C LEU A 210 11.72 -4.38 -2.28
N GLY A 211 11.21 -3.56 -1.36
CA GLY A 211 12.02 -2.75 -0.46
C GLY A 211 12.91 -3.61 0.43
N TYR A 212 12.39 -4.75 0.91
CA TYR A 212 13.17 -5.73 1.65
C TYR A 212 14.25 -6.38 0.79
N LEU A 213 13.95 -6.80 -0.44
CA LEU A 213 14.98 -7.36 -1.32
C LEU A 213 16.10 -6.35 -1.63
N ILE A 214 15.75 -5.07 -1.77
CA ILE A 214 16.74 -4.01 -1.97
C ILE A 214 17.57 -3.80 -0.71
N SER A 215 16.94 -3.76 0.48
CA SER A 215 17.66 -3.55 1.74
C SER A 215 18.67 -4.65 2.02
N LEU A 216 18.34 -5.92 1.71
CA LEU A 216 19.27 -7.05 1.80
C LEU A 216 20.55 -6.88 0.96
N VAL A 217 20.49 -6.12 -0.13
CA VAL A 217 21.63 -5.89 -1.01
C VAL A 217 22.34 -4.61 -0.63
N VAL A 218 21.62 -3.51 -0.46
CA VAL A 218 22.20 -2.15 -0.41
C VAL A 218 22.39 -1.63 1.01
N GLY A 219 21.64 -2.09 2.00
CA GLY A 219 21.62 -1.46 3.33
C GLY A 219 21.08 -0.03 3.28
N LEU A 220 21.67 0.92 4.00
CA LEU A 220 21.32 2.34 3.88
C LEU A 220 22.56 3.17 3.48
N PRO A 221 22.59 3.79 2.29
CA PRO A 221 23.78 4.46 1.73
C PRO A 221 23.99 5.86 2.31
N ILE A 222 23.89 5.99 3.63
CA ILE A 222 24.20 7.19 4.39
C ILE A 222 25.03 6.68 5.57
N SER A 223 26.26 7.19 5.70
CA SER A 223 27.20 6.83 6.76
C SER A 223 27.18 7.88 7.87
#